data_AF-A0A3E2NBN8-F1
#
_entry.id   AF-A0A3E2NBN8-F1
#
_cell.length_a   1.000
_cell.length_b   1.000
_cell.length_c   1.000
_cell.angle_alpha   90.00
_cell.angle_beta   90.00
_cell.angle_gamma   90.00
#
_symmetry.space_group_name_H-M   'P 1'
#
loop_
_entity.id
_entity.type
_entity.pdbx_description
1 polymer ?
#
loop_
_entity_poly.entity_id
_entity_poly.type
_entity_poly.pdbx_seq_one_letter_code
_entity_poly.pdbx_strand_id
1 'polypeptide(L)'
;MNRLESIKAMHNYFSIYEKDHKWNCIREQFEQERKEMNKKMRKDAYDAYASLTKINDITPLVFASSQNHKEKITDVNIIVPDKVVEVTFGDGLKEKAVCQADDVFSLEQAITICLTKHLMGGSSKYNNTISKAIKDYEKKLKGIEDDKAEKERIEKKKAKILASKQRREERRREVERAEQIAIQREAYIQAMDYLRANETK
;
A
#
# COMPACT_ATOMS: atom_id res chain seq x y z
N MET A 1 36.84 55.48 -14.51
CA MET A 1 36.40 54.14 -14.93
C MET A 1 36.11 54.15 -16.42
N ASN A 2 36.67 53.21 -17.17
CA ASN A 2 36.42 53.10 -18.61
C ASN A 2 34.99 52.59 -18.86
N ARG A 3 34.28 53.11 -19.87
CA ARG A 3 32.86 52.79 -20.15
C ARG A 3 32.59 51.28 -20.27
N LEU A 4 33.57 50.53 -20.76
CA LEU A 4 33.56 49.06 -20.86
C LEU A 4 33.58 48.34 -19.49
N GLU A 5 34.28 48.88 -18.50
CA GLU A 5 34.34 48.31 -17.15
C GLU A 5 32.99 48.45 -16.43
N SER A 6 32.33 49.60 -16.60
CA SER A 6 30.99 49.83 -16.03
C SER A 6 29.91 48.94 -16.65
N ILE A 7 30.00 48.64 -17.95
CA ILE A 7 29.06 47.72 -18.63
C ILE A 7 29.26 46.28 -18.14
N LYS A 8 30.52 45.83 -18.00
CA LYS A 8 30.84 44.50 -17.46
C LYS A 8 30.36 44.33 -16.01
N ALA A 9 30.52 45.36 -15.18
CA ALA A 9 30.03 45.35 -13.80
C ALA A 9 28.49 45.24 -13.73
N MET A 10 27.76 45.97 -14.58
CA MET A 10 26.29 45.89 -14.63
C MET A 10 25.79 44.53 -15.13
N HIS A 11 26.41 43.95 -16.15
CA HIS A 11 26.05 42.60 -16.62
C HIS A 11 26.29 41.52 -15.55
N ASN A 12 27.39 41.60 -14.81
CA ASN A 12 27.68 40.65 -13.74
C ASN A 12 26.66 40.79 -12.59
N TYR A 13 26.34 42.02 -12.19
CA TYR A 13 25.31 42.29 -11.18
C TYR A 13 23.94 41.74 -11.60
N PHE A 14 23.53 41.96 -12.86
CA PHE A 14 22.26 41.46 -13.38
C PHE A 14 22.21 39.93 -13.43
N SER A 15 23.30 39.26 -13.81
CA SER A 15 23.38 37.79 -13.84
C SER A 15 23.31 37.15 -12.45
N ILE A 16 23.92 37.79 -11.44
CA ILE A 16 23.82 37.34 -10.04
C ILE A 16 22.38 37.52 -9.54
N TYR A 17 21.78 38.68 -9.81
CA TYR A 17 20.40 38.99 -9.41
C TYR A 17 19.39 38.01 -10.04
N GLU A 18 19.57 37.65 -11.31
CA GLU A 18 18.70 36.72 -12.03
C GLU A 18 18.81 35.27 -11.53
N LYS A 19 20.02 34.87 -11.10
CA LYS A 19 20.25 33.57 -10.44
C LYS A 19 19.60 33.52 -9.05
N ASP A 20 19.78 34.56 -8.24
CA ASP A 20 19.18 34.64 -6.90
C ASP A 20 17.64 34.68 -6.97
N HIS A 21 17.08 35.40 -7.95
CA HIS A 21 15.64 35.47 -8.14
C HIS A 21 15.03 34.13 -8.58
N LYS A 22 15.72 33.37 -9.43
CA LYS A 22 15.34 31.99 -9.78
C LYS A 22 15.43 31.04 -8.60
N TRP A 23 16.49 31.12 -7.79
CA TRP A 23 16.65 30.31 -6.59
C TRP A 23 15.59 30.61 -5.53
N ASN A 24 15.19 31.87 -5.38
CA ASN A 24 14.11 32.27 -4.48
C ASN A 24 12.76 31.71 -4.91
N CYS A 25 12.46 31.74 -6.22
CA CYS A 25 11.24 31.18 -6.77
C CYS A 25 11.15 29.64 -6.57
N ILE A 26 12.25 28.92 -6.79
CA ILE A 26 12.32 27.46 -6.56
C ILE A 26 12.14 27.13 -5.07
N ARG A 27 12.76 27.91 -4.19
CA ARG A 27 12.65 27.73 -2.73
C ARG A 27 11.21 27.98 -2.24
N GLU A 28 10.55 29.02 -2.74
CA GLU A 28 9.15 29.30 -2.43
C GLU A 28 8.21 28.18 -2.92
N GLN A 29 8.46 27.64 -4.12
CA GLN A 29 7.73 26.48 -4.64
C GLN A 29 7.89 25.26 -3.74
N PHE A 30 9.12 24.92 -3.35
CA PHE A 30 9.40 23.81 -2.43
C PHE A 30 8.74 24.00 -1.06
N GLU A 31 8.71 25.24 -0.56
CA GLU A 31 8.10 25.55 0.73
C GLU A 31 6.56 25.49 0.68
N GLN A 32 5.96 25.87 -0.45
CA GLN A 32 4.53 25.66 -0.72
C GLN A 32 4.18 24.17 -0.79
N GLU A 33 4.97 23.37 -1.52
CA GLU A 33 4.78 21.93 -1.60
C GLU A 33 4.85 21.25 -0.23
N ARG A 34 5.83 21.64 0.61
CA ARG A 34 5.91 21.16 2.00
C ARG A 34 4.68 21.52 2.82
N LYS A 35 4.16 22.74 2.69
CA LYS A 35 2.96 23.20 3.41
C LYS A 35 1.72 22.40 2.99
N GLU A 36 1.53 22.18 1.69
CA GLU A 36 0.42 21.36 1.17
C GLU A 36 0.55 19.89 1.58
N MET A 37 1.75 19.32 1.56
CA MET A 37 1.99 17.96 2.04
C MET A 37 1.65 17.80 3.53
N ASN A 38 2.07 18.74 4.38
CA ASN A 38 1.73 18.74 5.80
C ASN A 38 0.22 18.93 6.04
N LYS A 39 -0.44 19.77 5.24
CA LYS A 39 -1.90 19.97 5.29
C LYS A 39 -2.64 18.68 4.91
N LYS A 40 -2.18 17.98 3.89
CA LYS A 40 -2.71 16.66 3.49
C LYS A 40 -2.51 15.63 4.59
N MET A 41 -1.31 15.50 5.15
CA MET A 41 -1.05 14.58 6.27
C MET A 41 -1.96 14.85 7.48
N ARG A 42 -2.19 16.13 7.82
CA ARG A 42 -3.14 16.50 8.89
C ARG A 42 -4.58 16.10 8.57
N LYS A 43 -5.01 16.26 7.32
CA LYS A 43 -6.35 15.85 6.88
C LYS A 43 -6.50 14.33 6.94
N ASP A 44 -5.54 13.58 6.42
CA ASP A 44 -5.55 12.12 6.43
C ASP A 44 -5.57 11.58 7.88
N ALA A 45 -4.81 12.22 8.79
CA ALA A 45 -4.84 11.89 10.22
C ALA A 45 -6.20 12.19 10.88
N TYR A 46 -6.84 13.30 10.50
CA TYR A 46 -8.16 13.67 11.01
C TYR A 46 -9.25 12.72 10.48
N ASP A 47 -9.19 12.34 9.20
CA ASP A 47 -10.11 11.38 8.58
C ASP A 47 -9.96 9.98 9.19
N ALA A 48 -8.73 9.57 9.52
CA ALA A 48 -8.46 8.34 10.26
C ALA A 48 -9.06 8.38 11.68
N TYR A 49 -8.87 9.47 12.42
CA TYR A 49 -9.47 9.64 13.74
C TYR A 49 -11.01 9.64 13.69
N ALA A 50 -11.61 10.33 12.71
CA ALA A 50 -13.06 10.35 12.50
C ALA A 50 -13.63 8.97 12.14
N SER A 51 -12.83 8.10 11.49
CA SER A 51 -13.20 6.70 11.27
C SER A 51 -13.17 5.87 12.55
N LEU A 52 -12.22 6.15 13.45
CA LEU A 52 -12.12 5.50 14.76
C LEU A 52 -13.24 5.95 15.73
N THR A 53 -13.66 7.22 15.68
CA THR A 53 -14.77 7.70 16.53
C THR A 53 -16.12 7.09 16.14
N LYS A 54 -16.35 6.78 14.85
CA LYS A 54 -17.54 6.03 14.41
C LYS A 54 -17.57 4.58 14.94
N ILE A 55 -16.42 4.02 15.30
CA ILE A 55 -16.33 2.72 15.97
C ILE A 55 -16.67 2.86 17.46
N ASN A 56 -16.35 4.01 18.08
CA ASN A 56 -16.68 4.29 19.47
C ASN A 56 -18.17 4.56 19.71
N ASP A 57 -19.00 4.78 18.69
CA ASP A 57 -20.47 4.78 18.83
C ASP A 57 -21.06 3.39 19.20
N ILE A 58 -20.22 2.34 19.20
CA ILE A 58 -20.56 1.04 19.79
C ILE A 58 -20.55 1.12 21.34
N THR A 59 -19.75 2.01 21.93
CA THR A 59 -19.56 2.07 23.39
C THR A 59 -20.78 2.60 24.17
N PRO A 60 -21.60 3.56 23.66
CA PRO A 60 -22.87 3.89 24.28
C PRO A 60 -23.96 2.84 24.02
N LEU A 61 -23.88 2.06 22.93
CA LEU A 61 -24.83 0.98 22.65
C LEU A 61 -24.69 -0.16 23.68
N VAL A 62 -23.46 -0.47 24.10
CA VAL A 62 -23.14 -1.42 25.17
C VAL A 62 -23.48 -0.86 26.57
N PHE A 63 -23.52 0.47 26.74
CA PHE A 63 -23.92 1.11 28.00
C PHE A 63 -25.46 1.28 28.12
N ALA A 64 -26.15 1.47 27.00
CA ALA A 64 -27.62 1.61 26.92
C ALA A 64 -28.37 0.27 27.09
N SER A 65 -27.72 -0.88 26.86
CA SER A 65 -28.29 -2.21 27.13
C SER A 65 -28.46 -2.54 28.63
N SER A 66 -27.96 -1.67 29.53
CA SER A 66 -28.12 -1.81 30.99
C SER A 66 -29.58 -1.65 31.48
N GLN A 67 -30.53 -1.28 30.63
CA GLN A 67 -31.94 -1.08 31.01
C GLN A 67 -32.96 -1.84 30.13
N ASN A 68 -32.53 -2.73 29.23
CA ASN A 68 -33.43 -3.58 28.44
C ASN A 68 -33.65 -4.94 29.11
N HIS A 69 -34.77 -5.11 29.81
CA HIS A 69 -35.17 -6.37 30.45
C HIS A 69 -35.25 -7.57 29.48
N LYS A 70 -35.34 -7.34 28.16
CA LYS A 70 -35.41 -8.38 27.12
C LYS A 70 -34.10 -9.12 26.89
N GLU A 71 -32.96 -8.51 27.20
CA GLU A 71 -31.64 -9.08 26.93
C GLU A 71 -31.04 -9.78 28.16
N LYS A 72 -31.72 -9.70 29.31
CA LYS A 72 -31.30 -10.35 30.54
C LYS A 72 -31.47 -11.87 30.39
N ILE A 73 -30.39 -12.62 30.61
CA ILE A 73 -30.45 -14.08 30.74
C ILE A 73 -31.12 -14.41 32.07
N THR A 74 -32.17 -15.22 32.02
CA THR A 74 -32.91 -15.68 33.20
C THR A 74 -32.43 -17.05 33.66
N ASP A 75 -32.11 -17.94 32.73
CA ASP A 75 -31.67 -19.30 33.03
C ASP A 75 -30.79 -19.87 31.91
N VAL A 76 -29.87 -20.77 32.29
CA VAL A 76 -29.00 -21.52 31.37
C VAL A 76 -29.11 -23.00 31.71
N ASN A 77 -29.70 -23.77 30.80
CA ASN A 77 -29.94 -25.20 30.97
C ASN A 77 -29.08 -26.01 30.00
N ILE A 78 -28.29 -26.95 30.53
CA ILE A 78 -27.49 -27.89 29.74
C ILE A 78 -28.36 -29.12 29.48
N ILE A 79 -28.90 -29.25 28.26
CA ILE A 79 -29.77 -30.37 27.88
C ILE A 79 -28.93 -31.64 27.66
N VAL A 80 -27.82 -31.50 26.95
CA VAL A 80 -26.88 -32.59 26.69
C VAL A 80 -25.50 -32.11 27.08
N PRO A 81 -24.83 -32.77 28.04
CA PRO A 81 -23.47 -32.44 28.44
C PRO A 81 -22.55 -32.34 27.21
N ASP A 82 -21.72 -31.30 27.20
CA ASP A 82 -20.74 -31.01 26.15
C ASP A 82 -21.31 -30.91 24.73
N LYS A 83 -22.61 -30.65 24.57
CA LYS A 83 -23.24 -30.62 23.25
C LYS A 83 -24.34 -29.58 23.07
N VAL A 84 -25.35 -29.58 23.94
CA VAL A 84 -26.55 -28.76 23.75
C VAL A 84 -26.82 -27.90 24.96
N VAL A 85 -26.87 -26.59 24.74
CA VAL A 85 -27.18 -25.58 25.75
C VAL A 85 -28.43 -24.81 25.30
N GLU A 86 -29.40 -24.69 26.20
CA GLU A 86 -30.59 -23.84 26.05
C GLU A 86 -30.45 -22.64 26.99
N VAL A 87 -30.65 -21.44 26.45
CA VAL A 87 -30.63 -20.18 27.21
C VAL A 87 -32.03 -19.58 27.16
N THR A 88 -32.57 -19.25 28.33
CA THR A 88 -33.85 -18.54 28.44
C THR A 88 -33.58 -17.07 28.72
N PHE A 89 -34.26 -16.18 28.00
CA PHE A 89 -34.16 -14.73 28.15
C PHE A 89 -35.33 -14.15 28.94
N GLY A 90 -35.21 -12.89 29.35
CA GLY A 90 -36.20 -12.17 30.16
C GLY A 90 -37.55 -11.95 29.47
N ASP A 91 -37.62 -12.10 28.15
CA ASP A 91 -38.85 -12.06 27.36
C ASP A 91 -39.51 -13.44 27.19
N GLY A 92 -38.95 -14.49 27.80
CA GLY A 92 -39.44 -15.86 27.71
C GLY A 92 -39.05 -16.58 26.41
N LEU A 93 -38.30 -15.94 25.51
CA LEU A 93 -37.73 -16.62 24.36
C LEU A 93 -36.59 -17.55 24.79
N LYS A 94 -36.48 -18.67 24.07
CA LYS A 94 -35.49 -19.71 24.31
C LYS A 94 -34.67 -19.91 23.05
N GLU A 95 -33.36 -19.75 23.17
CA GLU A 95 -32.43 -20.05 22.10
C GLU A 95 -31.58 -21.25 22.45
N LYS A 96 -31.23 -22.03 21.42
CA LYS A 96 -30.43 -23.24 21.56
C LYS A 96 -29.14 -23.10 20.78
N ALA A 97 -28.05 -23.52 21.40
CA ALA A 97 -26.76 -23.73 20.76
C ALA A 97 -26.47 -25.23 20.76
N VAL A 98 -26.02 -25.73 19.60
CA VAL A 98 -25.64 -27.13 19.40
C VAL A 98 -24.21 -27.13 18.90
N CYS A 99 -23.34 -27.81 19.64
CA CYS A 99 -21.96 -28.07 19.25
C CYS A 99 -21.93 -29.32 18.36
N GLN A 100 -21.21 -29.26 17.23
CA GLN A 100 -21.01 -30.42 16.36
C GLN A 100 -19.92 -31.33 16.91
N ALA A 101 -19.87 -32.58 16.44
CA ALA A 101 -18.90 -33.57 16.93
C ALA A 101 -17.45 -33.19 16.64
N ASP A 102 -17.22 -32.40 15.59
CA ASP A 102 -15.90 -31.94 15.17
C ASP A 102 -15.48 -30.64 15.87
N ASP A 103 -16.38 -30.01 16.64
CA ASP A 103 -16.14 -28.75 17.35
C ASP A 103 -15.71 -29.00 18.81
N VAL A 104 -14.91 -28.09 19.36
CA VAL A 104 -14.58 -28.08 20.78
C VAL A 104 -15.70 -27.39 21.54
N PHE A 105 -16.35 -28.10 22.46
CA PHE A 105 -17.40 -27.53 23.29
C PHE A 105 -16.86 -26.39 24.18
N SER A 106 -17.52 -25.25 24.12
CA SER A 106 -17.31 -24.13 25.05
C SER A 106 -18.65 -23.57 25.49
N LEU A 107 -18.88 -23.57 26.81
CA LEU A 107 -20.09 -23.01 27.40
C LEU A 107 -20.21 -21.51 27.13
N GLU A 108 -19.08 -20.79 27.19
CA GLU A 108 -19.02 -19.36 26.86
C GLU A 108 -19.49 -19.12 25.43
N GLN A 109 -18.92 -19.83 24.46
CA GLN A 109 -19.30 -19.70 23.05
C GLN A 109 -20.77 -20.05 22.82
N ALA A 110 -21.27 -21.11 23.48
CA ALA A 110 -22.68 -21.50 23.39
C ALA A 110 -23.61 -20.38 23.87
N ILE A 111 -23.30 -19.75 25.01
CA ILE A 111 -24.06 -18.61 25.54
C ILE A 111 -23.95 -17.41 24.60
N THR A 112 -22.76 -17.10 24.08
CA THR A 112 -22.54 -16.01 23.12
C THR A 112 -23.37 -16.20 21.86
N ILE A 113 -23.43 -17.42 21.32
CA ILE A 113 -24.24 -17.76 20.15
C ILE A 113 -25.73 -17.55 20.45
N CYS A 114 -26.23 -18.02 21.59
CA CYS A 114 -27.62 -17.80 21.98
C CYS A 114 -27.93 -16.30 22.14
N LEU A 115 -27.04 -15.53 22.76
CA LEU A 115 -27.19 -14.10 22.94
C LEU A 115 -27.21 -13.35 21.59
N THR A 116 -26.30 -13.68 20.68
CA THR A 116 -26.27 -13.05 19.35
C THR A 116 -27.48 -13.44 18.51
N LYS A 117 -27.95 -14.69 18.56
CA LYS A 117 -29.22 -15.09 17.92
C LYS A 117 -30.38 -14.25 18.43
N HIS A 118 -30.48 -14.07 19.74
CA HIS A 118 -31.53 -13.28 20.38
C HIS A 118 -31.49 -11.82 19.92
N LEU A 119 -30.32 -11.18 20.02
CA LEU A 119 -30.09 -9.79 19.61
C LEU A 119 -30.40 -9.55 18.13
N MET A 120 -30.07 -10.52 17.27
CA MET A 120 -30.27 -10.40 15.83
C MET A 120 -31.70 -10.75 15.38
N GLY A 121 -32.56 -11.21 16.30
CA GLY A 121 -33.93 -11.62 15.99
C GLY A 121 -34.03 -12.99 15.31
N GLY A 122 -33.18 -13.93 15.74
CA GLY A 122 -33.29 -15.35 15.46
C GLY A 122 -32.15 -15.97 14.63
N SER A 123 -32.17 -17.31 14.58
CA SER A 123 -31.11 -18.13 13.98
C SER A 123 -30.87 -17.88 12.49
N SER A 124 -31.90 -17.52 11.70
CA SER A 124 -31.75 -17.29 10.25
C SER A 124 -30.89 -16.06 9.93
N LYS A 125 -31.14 -14.94 10.62
CA LYS A 125 -30.36 -13.70 10.44
C LYS A 125 -28.92 -13.89 10.90
N TYR A 126 -28.73 -14.56 12.04
CA TYR A 126 -27.41 -14.94 12.54
C TYR A 126 -26.64 -15.77 11.50
N ASN A 127 -27.18 -16.91 11.05
CA ASN A 127 -26.51 -17.80 10.10
C ASN A 127 -26.15 -17.11 8.78
N ASN A 128 -27.06 -16.28 8.24
CA ASN A 128 -26.82 -15.52 7.02
C ASN A 128 -25.69 -14.50 7.18
N THR A 129 -25.59 -13.86 8.34
CA THR A 129 -24.56 -12.85 8.63
C THR A 129 -23.19 -13.51 8.79
N ILE A 130 -23.11 -14.61 9.54
CA ILE A 130 -21.90 -15.41 9.68
C ILE A 130 -21.44 -15.93 8.31
N SER A 131 -22.35 -16.50 7.52
CA SER A 131 -22.02 -17.02 6.18
C SER A 131 -21.47 -15.94 5.25
N LYS A 132 -22.01 -14.71 5.33
CA LYS A 132 -21.49 -13.56 4.55
C LYS A 132 -20.11 -13.14 5.04
N ALA A 133 -19.92 -13.03 6.36
CA ALA A 133 -18.64 -12.65 6.95
C ALA A 133 -17.51 -13.62 6.56
N ILE A 134 -17.80 -14.94 6.57
CA ILE A 134 -16.86 -15.98 6.12
C ILE A 134 -16.50 -15.77 4.65
N LYS A 135 -17.49 -15.59 3.76
CA LYS A 135 -17.24 -15.36 2.34
C LYS A 135 -16.42 -14.09 2.07
N ASP A 136 -16.69 -13.02 2.80
CA ASP A 136 -15.95 -11.77 2.66
C ASP A 136 -14.50 -11.95 3.11
N TYR A 137 -14.25 -12.73 4.15
CA TYR A 137 -12.91 -13.07 4.62
C TYR A 137 -12.15 -13.94 3.61
N GLU A 138 -12.78 -15.00 3.10
CA GLU A 138 -12.20 -15.85 2.04
C GLU A 138 -11.85 -15.05 0.78
N LYS A 139 -12.74 -14.13 0.38
CA LYS A 139 -12.49 -13.23 -0.76
C LYS A 139 -11.29 -12.33 -0.52
N LYS A 140 -11.10 -11.82 0.70
CA LYS A 140 -9.92 -11.01 1.05
C LYS A 140 -8.64 -11.84 0.95
N LEU A 141 -8.63 -13.07 1.46
CA LEU A 141 -7.47 -13.96 1.35
C LEU A 141 -7.10 -14.23 -0.11
N LYS A 142 -8.10 -14.56 -0.94
CA LYS A 142 -7.88 -14.77 -2.38
C LYS A 142 -7.34 -13.52 -3.08
N GLY A 143 -7.89 -12.34 -2.77
CA GLY A 143 -7.39 -11.07 -3.33
C GLY A 143 -5.92 -10.80 -3.00
N ILE A 144 -5.49 -11.14 -1.79
CA ILE A 144 -4.08 -11.02 -1.38
C ILE A 144 -3.18 -11.95 -2.20
N GLU A 145 -3.62 -13.18 -2.47
CA GLU A 145 -2.88 -14.12 -3.31
C GLU A 145 -2.80 -13.66 -4.76
N ASP A 146 -3.91 -13.22 -5.34
CA ASP A 146 -3.99 -12.70 -6.69
C ASP A 146 -3.09 -11.45 -6.88
N ASP A 147 -3.09 -10.53 -5.90
CA ASP A 147 -2.24 -9.34 -5.90
C ASP A 147 -0.75 -9.70 -5.85
N LYS A 148 -0.38 -10.72 -5.06
CA LYS A 148 1.00 -11.21 -4.98
C LYS A 148 1.43 -11.82 -6.32
N ALA A 149 0.57 -12.63 -6.93
CA ALA A 149 0.82 -13.23 -8.24
C ALA A 149 0.97 -12.17 -9.34
N GLU A 150 0.14 -11.13 -9.34
CA GLU A 150 0.23 -10.05 -10.33
C GLU A 150 1.50 -9.22 -10.15
N LYS A 151 1.89 -8.91 -8.91
CA LYS A 151 3.17 -8.22 -8.62
C LYS A 151 4.35 -9.01 -9.15
N GLU A 152 4.40 -10.32 -8.92
CA GLU A 152 5.45 -11.20 -9.43
C GLU A 152 5.47 -11.21 -10.97
N ARG A 153 4.30 -11.24 -11.61
CA ARG A 153 4.18 -11.20 -13.08
C ARG A 153 4.72 -9.88 -13.65
N ILE A 154 4.40 -8.76 -13.01
CA ILE A 154 4.89 -7.43 -13.40
C ILE A 154 6.41 -7.36 -13.24
N GLU A 155 6.95 -7.87 -12.12
CA GLU A 155 8.38 -7.88 -11.86
C GLU A 155 9.16 -8.72 -12.88
N LYS A 156 8.68 -9.93 -13.20
CA LYS A 156 9.25 -10.77 -14.27
C LYS A 156 9.26 -10.05 -15.61
N LYS A 157 8.17 -9.35 -15.97
CA LYS A 157 8.11 -8.56 -17.21
C LYS A 157 9.13 -7.42 -17.20
N LYS A 158 9.24 -6.67 -16.09
CA LYS A 158 10.21 -5.58 -15.94
C LYS A 158 11.65 -6.09 -16.04
N ALA A 159 11.98 -7.20 -15.37
CA ALA A 159 13.29 -7.83 -15.44
C ALA A 159 13.65 -8.26 -16.87
N LYS A 160 12.70 -8.89 -17.60
CA LYS A 160 12.92 -9.28 -19.00
C LYS A 160 13.19 -8.08 -19.92
N ILE A 161 12.44 -7.00 -19.73
CA ILE A 161 12.64 -5.76 -20.51
C ILE A 161 14.02 -5.16 -20.20
N LEU A 162 14.40 -5.07 -18.92
CA LEU A 162 15.69 -4.53 -18.50
C LEU A 162 16.86 -5.35 -19.08
N ALA A 163 16.81 -6.68 -18.96
CA ALA A 163 17.82 -7.57 -19.53
C ALA A 163 17.90 -7.47 -21.06
N SER A 164 16.77 -7.26 -21.74
CA SER A 164 16.77 -7.02 -23.20
C SER A 164 17.39 -5.68 -23.55
N LYS A 165 17.18 -4.62 -22.76
CA LYS A 165 17.80 -3.30 -22.99
C LYS A 165 19.31 -3.37 -22.79
N GLN A 166 19.76 -3.98 -21.70
CA GLN A 166 21.18 -4.16 -21.40
C GLN A 166 21.91 -4.89 -22.53
N ARG A 167 21.36 -6.01 -23.03
CA ARG A 167 21.95 -6.74 -24.17
C ARG A 167 22.04 -5.92 -25.46
N ARG A 168 21.06 -5.06 -25.73
CA ARG A 168 21.10 -4.18 -26.90
C ARG A 168 22.18 -3.11 -26.75
N GLU A 169 22.32 -2.57 -25.55
CA GLU A 169 23.30 -1.53 -25.25
C GLU A 169 24.73 -2.08 -25.25
N GLU A 170 24.93 -3.27 -24.69
CA GLU A 170 26.21 -3.98 -24.75
C GLU A 170 26.65 -4.23 -26.20
N ARG A 171 25.74 -4.72 -27.05
CA ARG A 171 26.01 -4.90 -28.49
C ARG A 171 26.41 -3.59 -29.18
N ARG A 172 25.74 -2.47 -28.86
CA ARG A 172 26.10 -1.16 -29.41
C ARG A 172 27.52 -0.74 -28.99
N ARG A 173 27.84 -0.86 -27.69
CA ARG A 173 29.17 -0.53 -27.17
C ARG A 173 30.26 -1.44 -27.73
N GLU A 174 29.94 -2.68 -28.09
CA GLU A 174 30.88 -3.60 -28.73
C GLU A 174 31.17 -3.19 -30.18
N VAL A 175 30.13 -2.85 -30.94
CA VAL A 175 30.27 -2.33 -32.31
C VAL A 175 31.05 -1.01 -32.32
N GLU A 176 30.71 -0.05 -31.46
CA GLU A 176 31.42 1.23 -31.34
C GLU A 176 32.91 1.03 -30.99
N ARG A 177 33.22 0.09 -30.10
CA ARG A 177 34.61 -0.25 -29.76
C ARG A 177 35.34 -0.88 -30.94
N ALA A 178 34.71 -1.77 -31.70
CA ALA A 178 35.31 -2.38 -32.88
C ALA A 178 35.61 -1.34 -33.97
N GLU A 179 34.69 -0.40 -34.20
CA GLU A 179 34.89 0.72 -35.13
C GLU A 179 36.08 1.60 -34.71
N GLN A 180 36.18 1.95 -33.42
CA GLN A 180 37.33 2.71 -32.91
C GLN A 180 38.66 1.98 -33.12
N ILE A 181 38.70 0.67 -32.85
CA ILE A 181 39.89 -0.16 -33.07
C ILE A 181 40.25 -0.21 -34.57
N ALA A 182 39.25 -0.32 -35.46
CA ALA A 182 39.48 -0.32 -36.91
C ALA A 182 40.09 1.00 -37.39
N ILE A 183 39.53 2.15 -36.95
CA ILE A 183 40.06 3.48 -37.26
C ILE A 183 41.50 3.64 -36.76
N GLN A 184 41.78 3.24 -35.51
CA GLN A 184 43.13 3.31 -34.95
C GLN A 184 44.12 2.42 -35.73
N ARG A 185 43.68 1.23 -36.14
CA ARG A 185 44.50 0.31 -36.96
C ARG A 185 44.81 0.91 -38.33
N GLU A 186 43.82 1.49 -39.01
CA GLU A 186 44.01 2.14 -40.31
C GLU A 186 44.93 3.34 -40.21
N ALA A 187 44.74 4.21 -39.21
CA ALA A 187 45.61 5.35 -38.95
C ALA A 187 47.06 4.92 -38.69
N TYR A 188 47.26 3.82 -37.95
CA TYR A 188 48.58 3.26 -37.70
C TYR A 188 49.26 2.74 -38.97
N ILE A 189 48.53 2.03 -39.84
CA ILE A 189 49.06 1.55 -41.13
C ILE A 189 49.48 2.75 -42.00
N GLN A 190 48.61 3.76 -42.13
CA GLN A 190 48.91 4.97 -42.90
C GLN A 190 50.15 5.70 -42.35
N ALA A 191 50.28 5.81 -41.02
CA ALA A 191 51.46 6.40 -40.41
C ALA A 191 52.74 5.61 -40.72
N MET A 192 52.68 4.27 -40.66
CA MET A 192 53.82 3.41 -40.97
C MET A 192 54.20 3.41 -42.45
N ASP A 193 53.22 3.50 -43.35
CA ASP A 193 53.48 3.61 -44.78
C ASP A 193 54.09 4.98 -45.13
N TYR A 194 53.63 6.05 -44.47
CA TYR A 194 54.23 7.39 -44.59
C TYR A 194 55.69 7.42 -44.12
N LEU A 195 56.00 6.79 -42.98
CA LEU A 195 57.37 6.70 -42.48
C LEU A 195 58.28 5.93 -43.46
N ARG A 196 57.84 4.75 -43.91
CA ARG A 196 58.60 3.95 -44.90
C ARG A 196 58.85 4.69 -46.22
N ALA A 197 57.86 5.44 -46.72
CA ALA A 197 58.01 6.23 -47.95
C ALA A 197 59.02 7.38 -47.81
N ASN A 198 59.20 7.91 -46.59
CA ASN A 198 60.15 8.98 -46.31
C ASN A 198 61.57 8.48 -46.00
N GLU A 199 61.73 7.21 -45.60
CA GLU A 199 63.05 6.58 -45.41
C GLU A 199 63.73 6.23 -46.75
N THR A 200 62.97 6.10 -47.83
CA THR A 200 63.47 5.76 -49.18
C THR A 200 63.77 6.96 -50.09
N LYS A 201 63.75 8.19 -49.56
CA LYS A 201 64.12 9.43 -50.27
C LYS A 201 65.43 9.98 -49.73
#